data_AF-A0A6N7X2V5-F1
#
_entry.id   AF-A0A6N7X2V5-F1
#
_cell.length_a   1.000
_cell.length_b   1.000
_cell.length_c   1.000
_cell.angle_alpha   90.00
_cell.angle_beta   90.00
_cell.angle_gamma   90.00
#
_symmetry.space_group_name_H-M   'P 1'
#
loop_
_entity.id
_entity.type
_entity.pdbx_description
1 polymer ?
#
loop_
_entity_poly.entity_id
_entity_poly.type
_entity_poly.pdbx_seq_one_letter_code
_entity_poly.pdbx_strand_id
1 'polypeptide(L)'
;MKRSTLEAMGLEKEQIDQILDENSADIGRERAKADAKQEKISALEGELYKKDAEIEAFKKADPEGLRNKLDELQKKYDTDIAAWEEKEAKRTYEERRAAFFGDTTFTDDYTKRGILAEFDEKGFDYDEASGTFKDADTWLSELKNSVPTAFRDPKTIPQIVTPSKGDPGDMSITADQFKNMTYMEKLKFKNEQPDVYKTFKTAE
;
A
#
# COMPACT_ATOMS: atom_id res chain seq x y z
N MET A 1 -40.46 50.07 -61.39
CA MET A 1 -41.51 50.92 -62.01
C MET A 1 -41.42 50.78 -63.53
N LYS A 2 -42.48 51.07 -64.30
CA LYS A 2 -42.45 50.93 -65.78
C LYS A 2 -42.40 52.31 -66.45
N ARG A 3 -41.56 52.45 -67.48
CA ARG A 3 -41.45 53.68 -68.28
C ARG A 3 -42.80 54.18 -68.78
N SER A 4 -43.62 53.29 -69.34
CA SER A 4 -44.96 53.64 -69.86
C SER A 4 -45.91 54.22 -68.82
N THR A 5 -45.74 53.86 -67.54
CA THR A 5 -46.53 54.44 -66.43
C THR A 5 -46.11 55.88 -66.14
N LEU A 6 -44.81 56.19 -66.26
CA LEU A 6 -44.27 57.53 -66.05
C LEU A 6 -44.55 58.46 -67.22
N GLU A 7 -44.49 57.95 -68.46
CA GLU A 7 -44.90 58.68 -69.67
C GLU A 7 -46.38 59.07 -69.60
N ALA A 8 -47.26 58.15 -69.16
CA ALA A 8 -48.68 58.43 -68.99
C ALA A 8 -48.99 59.46 -67.89
N MET A 9 -48.04 59.73 -66.99
CA MET A 9 -48.13 60.78 -65.95
C MET A 9 -47.64 62.16 -66.45
N GLY A 10 -47.22 62.26 -67.72
CA GLY A 10 -46.79 63.53 -68.32
C GLY A 10 -45.38 63.97 -67.91
N LEU A 11 -44.52 63.04 -67.48
CA LEU A 11 -43.12 63.33 -67.13
C LEU A 11 -42.24 63.42 -68.38
N GLU A 12 -41.28 64.34 -68.35
CA GLU A 12 -40.30 64.49 -69.43
C GLU A 12 -39.29 63.35 -69.44
N LYS A 13 -38.74 63.04 -70.62
CA LYS A 13 -37.85 61.88 -70.82
C LYS A 13 -36.67 61.84 -69.84
N GLU A 14 -36.05 62.98 -69.55
CA GLU A 14 -34.92 63.08 -68.60
C GLU A 14 -35.35 62.79 -67.16
N GLN A 15 -36.56 63.20 -66.75
CA GLN A 15 -37.11 62.90 -65.43
C GLN A 15 -37.45 61.41 -65.29
N ILE A 16 -37.96 60.81 -66.37
CA ILE A 16 -38.23 59.38 -66.44
C ILE A 16 -36.95 58.56 -66.31
N ASP A 17 -35.89 58.95 -67.03
CA ASP A 17 -34.61 58.26 -67.02
C ASP A 17 -33.99 58.32 -65.61
N GLN A 18 -34.00 59.48 -64.95
CA GLN A 18 -33.54 59.62 -63.57
C GLN A 18 -34.32 58.73 -62.58
N ILE A 19 -35.65 58.70 -62.67
CA ILE A 19 -36.50 57.88 -61.78
C ILE A 19 -36.23 56.39 -61.99
N LEU A 20 -36.07 55.95 -63.25
CA LEU A 20 -35.82 54.54 -63.55
C LEU A 20 -34.41 54.12 -63.12
N ASP A 21 -33.42 54.99 -63.24
CA ASP A 21 -32.06 54.74 -62.76
C ASP A 21 -32.02 54.62 -61.24
N GLU A 22 -32.65 55.55 -60.51
CA GLU A 22 -32.74 55.50 -59.05
C GLU A 22 -33.53 54.27 -58.58
N ASN A 23 -34.65 53.95 -59.25
CA ASN A 23 -35.43 52.76 -58.93
C ASN A 23 -34.66 51.47 -59.22
N SER A 24 -33.89 51.40 -60.31
CA SER A 24 -33.06 50.24 -60.65
C SER A 24 -31.91 50.07 -59.65
N ALA A 25 -31.29 51.18 -59.22
CA ALA A 25 -30.27 51.18 -58.19
C ALA A 25 -30.83 50.69 -56.84
N ASP A 26 -32.00 51.18 -56.43
CA ASP A 26 -32.65 50.76 -55.18
C ASP A 26 -33.08 49.29 -55.20
N ILE A 27 -33.67 48.82 -56.31
CA ILE A 27 -34.01 47.40 -56.48
C ILE A 27 -32.75 46.54 -56.42
N GLY A 28 -31.65 46.99 -57.03
CA GLY A 28 -30.36 46.30 -56.95
C GLY A 28 -29.82 46.21 -55.52
N ARG A 29 -29.89 47.30 -54.75
CA ARG A 29 -29.48 47.33 -53.33
C ARG A 29 -30.33 46.43 -52.47
N GLU A 30 -31.65 46.46 -52.63
CA GLU A 30 -32.56 45.62 -51.84
C GLU A 30 -32.44 44.14 -52.20
N ARG A 31 -32.21 43.80 -53.48
CA ARG A 31 -31.91 42.42 -53.87
C ARG A 31 -30.61 41.94 -53.24
N ALA A 32 -29.54 42.74 -53.29
CA ALA A 32 -28.27 42.40 -52.64
C ALA A 32 -28.43 42.20 -51.12
N LYS A 33 -29.24 43.02 -50.44
CA LYS A 33 -29.57 42.83 -49.02
C LYS A 33 -30.36 41.54 -48.78
N ALA A 34 -31.30 41.20 -49.67
CA ALA A 34 -32.10 39.99 -49.56
C ALA A 34 -31.23 38.74 -49.75
N ASP A 35 -30.36 38.73 -50.77
CA ASP A 35 -29.42 37.64 -51.04
C ASP A 35 -28.46 37.45 -49.87
N ALA A 36 -27.86 38.53 -49.35
CA ALA A 36 -27.00 38.47 -48.16
C ALA A 36 -27.72 37.95 -46.91
N LYS A 37 -29.01 38.29 -46.73
CA LYS A 37 -29.83 37.73 -45.64
C LYS A 37 -30.11 36.25 -45.86
N GLN A 38 -30.38 35.83 -47.09
CA GLN A 38 -30.63 34.43 -47.42
C GLN A 38 -29.39 33.56 -47.20
N GLU A 39 -28.21 34.04 -47.59
CA GLU A 39 -26.93 33.39 -47.30
C GLU A 39 -26.71 33.26 -45.79
N LYS A 40 -26.97 34.34 -45.03
CA LYS A 40 -26.84 34.33 -43.57
C LYS A 40 -27.82 33.36 -42.91
N ILE A 41 -29.05 33.27 -43.38
CA ILE A 41 -30.04 32.30 -42.88
C ILE A 41 -29.55 30.88 -43.14
N SER A 42 -29.11 30.59 -44.37
CA SER A 42 -28.62 29.27 -44.75
C SER A 42 -27.40 28.85 -43.93
N ALA A 43 -26.50 29.80 -43.64
CA ALA A 43 -25.35 29.57 -42.77
C ALA A 43 -25.77 29.26 -41.32
N LEU A 44 -26.71 30.04 -40.76
CA LEU A 44 -27.23 29.83 -39.40
C LEU A 44 -27.98 28.50 -39.26
N GLU A 45 -28.78 28.11 -40.25
CA GLU A 45 -29.45 26.80 -40.29
C GLU A 45 -28.42 25.65 -40.29
N GLY A 46 -27.34 25.80 -41.05
CA GLY A 46 -26.23 24.84 -41.05
C GLY A 46 -25.51 24.74 -39.71
N GLU A 47 -25.29 25.86 -39.02
CA GLU A 47 -24.71 25.86 -37.66
C GLU A 47 -25.64 25.23 -36.62
N LEU A 48 -26.95 25.50 -36.69
CA LEU A 48 -27.95 24.89 -35.81
C LEU A 48 -27.96 23.37 -35.96
N TYR A 49 -28.01 22.87 -37.19
CA TYR A 49 -28.00 21.42 -37.44
C TYR A 49 -26.74 20.74 -36.87
N LYS A 50 -25.57 21.37 -37.00
CA LYS A 50 -24.33 20.85 -36.41
C LYS A 50 -24.41 20.82 -34.88
N LYS A 51 -24.89 21.89 -34.26
CA LYS A 51 -25.06 21.97 -32.80
C LYS A 51 -26.07 20.95 -32.28
N ASP A 52 -27.18 20.73 -32.98
CA ASP A 52 -28.17 19.72 -32.62
C ASP A 52 -27.57 18.31 -32.70
N ALA A 53 -26.78 18.02 -33.73
CA ALA A 53 -26.06 16.75 -33.84
C ALA A 53 -25.02 16.56 -32.72
N GLU A 54 -24.28 17.61 -32.35
CA GLU A 54 -23.35 17.58 -31.20
C GLU A 54 -24.08 17.36 -29.87
N ILE A 55 -25.21 18.04 -29.64
CA ILE A 55 -26.05 17.86 -28.45
C ILE A 55 -26.55 16.43 -28.36
N GLU A 56 -27.02 15.84 -29.46
CA GLU A 56 -27.45 14.45 -29.49
C GLU A 56 -26.29 13.46 -29.27
N ALA A 57 -25.09 13.78 -29.76
CA ALA A 57 -23.89 13.01 -29.44
C ALA A 57 -23.52 13.09 -27.96
N PHE A 58 -23.63 14.27 -27.33
CA PHE A 58 -23.43 14.46 -25.89
C PHE A 58 -24.48 13.73 -25.06
N LYS A 59 -25.75 13.72 -25.46
CA LYS A 59 -26.81 12.96 -24.76
C LYS A 59 -26.58 11.45 -24.82
N LYS A 60 -25.97 10.94 -25.89
CA LYS A 60 -25.60 9.52 -26.03
C LYS A 60 -24.37 9.12 -25.23
N ALA A 61 -23.49 10.07 -24.90
CA ALA A 61 -22.35 9.82 -24.04
C ALA A 61 -22.85 9.70 -22.60
N ASP A 62 -23.20 8.47 -22.15
CA ASP A 62 -23.78 8.13 -20.85
C ASP A 62 -23.06 8.79 -19.65
N PRO A 63 -23.52 9.99 -19.21
CA PRO A 63 -22.82 10.75 -18.18
C PRO A 63 -23.02 10.10 -16.81
N GLU A 64 -24.17 9.45 -16.60
CA GLU A 64 -24.47 8.67 -15.40
C GLU A 64 -23.58 7.42 -15.33
N GLY A 65 -23.43 6.68 -16.42
CA GLY A 65 -22.55 5.51 -16.47
C GLY A 65 -21.08 5.87 -16.23
N LEU A 66 -20.61 7.01 -16.74
CA LEU A 66 -19.26 7.52 -16.44
C LEU A 66 -19.12 7.93 -14.96
N ARG A 67 -20.12 8.60 -14.40
CA ARG A 67 -20.13 9.00 -13.00
C ARG A 67 -20.17 7.79 -12.06
N ASN A 68 -20.99 6.78 -12.37
CA ASN A 68 -21.08 5.53 -11.62
C ASN A 68 -19.74 4.77 -11.63
N LYS A 69 -19.08 4.67 -12.79
CA LYS A 69 -17.74 4.04 -12.88
C LYS A 69 -16.68 4.80 -12.09
N LEU A 70 -16.75 6.13 -12.06
CA LEU A 70 -15.84 6.95 -11.28
C LEU A 70 -16.06 6.72 -9.77
N ASP A 71 -17.33 6.70 -9.32
CA ASP A 71 -17.69 6.44 -7.94
C ASP A 71 -17.31 5.01 -7.49
N GLU A 72 -17.50 4.00 -8.36
CA GLU A 72 -17.05 2.63 -8.11
C GLU A 72 -15.53 2.54 -7.99
N LEU A 73 -14.80 3.22 -8.87
CA LEU A 73 -13.34 3.23 -8.85
C LEU A 73 -12.80 3.94 -7.60
N GLN A 74 -13.42 5.05 -7.20
CA GLN A 74 -13.06 5.76 -5.98
C GLN A 74 -13.27 4.88 -4.75
N LYS A 75 -14.44 4.24 -4.61
CA LYS A 75 -14.72 3.31 -3.50
C LYS A 75 -13.72 2.16 -3.44
N LYS A 76 -13.37 1.59 -4.61
CA LYS A 76 -12.38 0.51 -4.68
C LYS A 76 -11.01 1.00 -4.21
N TYR A 77 -10.60 2.18 -4.67
CA TYR A 77 -9.33 2.77 -4.30
C TYR A 77 -9.23 3.06 -2.79
N ASP A 78 -10.27 3.63 -2.19
CA ASP A 78 -10.33 3.90 -0.75
C ASP A 78 -10.28 2.61 0.07
N THR A 79 -10.98 1.56 -0.40
CA THR A 79 -10.96 0.23 0.22
C THR A 79 -9.56 -0.40 0.14
N ASP A 80 -8.92 -0.32 -1.03
CA ASP A 80 -7.59 -0.86 -1.25
C ASP A 80 -6.57 -0.13 -0.34
N ILE A 81 -6.60 1.21 -0.25
CA ILE A 81 -5.74 1.96 0.67
C ILE A 81 -5.89 1.49 2.11
N ALA A 82 -7.13 1.42 2.62
CA ALA A 82 -7.36 1.00 3.99
C ALA A 82 -6.83 -0.43 4.25
N ALA A 83 -7.01 -1.35 3.30
CA ALA A 83 -6.48 -2.71 3.40
C ALA A 83 -4.94 -2.75 3.38
N TRP A 84 -4.31 -1.88 2.57
CA TRP A 84 -2.85 -1.76 2.52
C TRP A 84 -2.28 -1.18 3.82
N GLU A 85 -2.89 -0.12 4.36
CA GLU A 85 -2.50 0.48 5.64
C GLU A 85 -2.66 -0.50 6.80
N GLU A 86 -3.76 -1.27 6.85
CA GLU A 86 -3.95 -2.31 7.86
C GLU A 86 -2.88 -3.41 7.75
N LYS A 87 -2.57 -3.85 6.52
CA LYS A 87 -1.54 -4.86 6.28
C LYS A 87 -0.15 -4.37 6.67
N GLU A 88 0.17 -3.11 6.38
CA GLU A 88 1.44 -2.51 6.74
C GLU A 88 1.57 -2.29 8.25
N ALA A 89 0.50 -1.85 8.92
CA ALA A 89 0.47 -1.74 10.37
C ALA A 89 0.69 -3.10 11.04
N LYS A 90 0.02 -4.16 10.54
CA LYS A 90 0.23 -5.54 11.02
C LYS A 90 1.67 -6.01 10.83
N ARG A 91 2.24 -5.84 9.63
CA ARG A 91 3.64 -6.21 9.34
C ARG A 91 4.60 -5.48 10.27
N THR A 92 4.42 -4.17 10.41
CA THR A 92 5.28 -3.32 11.25
C THR A 92 5.20 -3.75 12.72
N TYR A 93 3.99 -4.04 13.21
CA TYR A 93 3.79 -4.57 14.56
C TYR A 93 4.46 -5.94 14.75
N GLU A 94 4.31 -6.86 13.79
CA GLU A 94 4.93 -8.18 13.82
C GLU A 94 6.46 -8.10 13.83
N GLU A 95 7.06 -7.23 13.03
CA GLU A 95 8.51 -7.00 12.99
C GLU A 95 9.02 -6.44 14.32
N ARG A 96 8.33 -5.44 14.88
CA ARG A 96 8.66 -4.86 16.20
C ARG A 96 8.54 -5.89 17.31
N ARG A 97 7.47 -6.69 17.31
CA ARG A 97 7.28 -7.80 18.25
C ARG A 97 8.39 -8.84 18.11
N ALA A 98 8.76 -9.21 16.88
CA ALA A 98 9.86 -10.14 16.65
C ALA A 98 11.20 -9.60 17.19
N ALA A 99 11.45 -8.30 17.03
CA ALA A 99 12.63 -7.64 17.58
C ALA A 99 12.61 -7.64 19.12
N PHE A 100 11.47 -7.32 19.74
CA PHE A 100 11.31 -7.32 21.21
C PHE A 100 11.64 -8.69 21.83
N PHE A 101 11.18 -9.78 21.20
CA PHE A 101 11.49 -11.13 21.66
C PHE A 101 12.80 -11.72 21.12
N GLY A 102 13.61 -10.96 20.38
CA GLY A 102 14.82 -11.44 19.70
C GLY A 102 15.82 -12.10 20.63
N ASP A 103 15.97 -11.57 21.85
CA ASP A 103 16.88 -12.09 22.88
C ASP A 103 16.21 -13.10 23.83
N THR A 104 14.92 -13.38 23.64
CA THR A 104 14.16 -14.29 24.52
C THR A 104 14.22 -15.72 24.01
N THR A 105 14.79 -16.61 24.81
CA THR A 105 14.81 -18.05 24.52
C THR A 105 13.64 -18.75 25.21
N PHE A 106 12.73 -19.31 24.41
CA PHE A 106 11.57 -20.05 24.91
C PHE A 106 11.90 -21.54 25.12
N THR A 107 11.13 -22.19 25.99
CA THR A 107 11.25 -23.64 26.23
C THR A 107 10.77 -24.47 25.03
N ASP A 108 9.77 -24.02 24.31
CA ASP A 108 9.26 -24.71 23.13
C ASP A 108 8.35 -23.78 22.29
N ASP A 109 8.03 -24.21 21.08
CA ASP A 109 7.23 -23.44 20.12
C ASP A 109 5.75 -23.26 20.54
N TYR A 110 5.21 -24.16 21.35
CA TYR A 110 3.84 -24.03 21.87
C TYR A 110 3.79 -22.92 22.93
N THR A 111 4.72 -22.95 23.88
CA THR A 111 4.88 -21.89 24.90
C THR A 111 5.15 -20.53 24.24
N LYS A 112 6.04 -20.48 23.23
CA LYS A 112 6.28 -19.27 22.44
C LYS A 112 4.99 -18.71 21.84
N ARG A 113 4.20 -19.55 21.18
CA ARG A 113 2.92 -19.11 20.58
C ARG A 113 1.93 -18.59 21.62
N GLY A 114 1.84 -19.24 22.78
CA GLY A 114 0.98 -18.77 23.88
C GLY A 114 1.38 -17.39 24.39
N ILE A 115 2.67 -17.18 24.65
CA ILE A 115 3.19 -15.89 25.14
C ILE A 115 3.04 -14.79 24.09
N LEU A 116 3.27 -15.09 22.81
CA LEU A 116 3.03 -14.13 21.72
C LEU A 116 1.55 -13.76 21.60
N ALA A 117 0.64 -14.71 21.80
CA ALA A 117 -0.79 -14.44 21.79
C ALA A 117 -1.22 -13.58 22.99
N GLU A 118 -0.70 -13.85 24.19
CA GLU A 118 -0.92 -12.99 25.36
C GLU A 118 -0.36 -11.58 25.15
N PHE A 119 0.82 -11.45 24.53
CA PHE A 119 1.39 -10.15 24.17
C PHE A 119 0.48 -9.37 23.22
N ASP A 120 -0.04 -10.02 22.18
CA ASP A 120 -0.97 -9.41 21.23
C ASP A 120 -2.29 -9.00 21.92
N GLU A 121 -2.80 -9.83 22.84
CA GLU A 121 -4.01 -9.55 23.60
C GLU A 121 -3.85 -8.33 24.53
N LYS A 122 -2.64 -8.13 25.09
CA LYS A 122 -2.33 -6.94 25.89
C LYS A 122 -2.29 -5.67 25.06
N GLY A 123 -2.01 -5.76 23.75
CA GLY A 123 -2.07 -4.63 22.83
C GLY A 123 -1.11 -3.49 23.20
N PHE A 124 0.11 -3.82 23.64
CA PHE A 124 1.09 -2.81 24.06
C PHE A 124 1.35 -1.78 22.96
N ASP A 125 1.32 -0.49 23.34
CA ASP A 125 1.65 0.60 22.44
C ASP A 125 3.16 0.65 22.18
N TYR A 126 3.55 0.80 20.92
CA TYR A 126 4.94 1.03 20.56
C TYR A 126 5.30 2.50 20.71
N ASP A 127 6.38 2.78 21.42
CA ASP A 127 6.94 4.12 21.53
C ASP A 127 8.07 4.32 20.53
N GLU A 128 7.81 5.12 19.49
CA GLU A 128 8.79 5.45 18.45
C GLU A 128 10.02 6.20 19.02
N ALA A 129 9.88 6.90 20.14
CA ALA A 129 10.98 7.67 20.72
C ALA A 129 12.01 6.78 21.44
N SER A 130 11.53 5.76 22.15
CA SER A 130 12.39 4.80 22.85
C SER A 130 12.71 3.55 22.02
N GLY A 131 11.95 3.29 20.95
CA GLY A 131 12.13 2.13 20.08
C GLY A 131 11.72 0.82 20.74
N THR A 132 10.83 0.85 21.74
CA THR A 132 10.30 -0.33 22.44
C THR A 132 8.79 -0.21 22.68
N PHE A 133 8.18 -1.31 23.13
CA PHE A 133 6.80 -1.32 23.58
C PHE A 133 6.70 -0.80 25.01
N LYS A 134 5.76 0.12 25.26
CA LYS A 134 5.52 0.68 26.59
C LYS A 134 5.09 -0.44 27.55
N ASP A 135 5.72 -0.47 28.72
CA ASP A 135 5.45 -1.42 29.81
C ASP A 135 5.64 -2.92 29.49
N ALA A 136 5.99 -3.26 28.24
CA ALA A 136 6.19 -4.64 27.81
C ALA A 136 7.40 -5.30 28.46
N ASP A 137 8.49 -4.56 28.68
CA ASP A 137 9.69 -5.06 29.37
C ASP A 137 9.38 -5.45 30.83
N THR A 138 8.58 -4.61 31.51
CA THR A 138 8.10 -4.87 32.88
C THR A 138 7.24 -6.12 32.90
N TRP A 139 6.26 -6.20 31.99
CA TRP A 139 5.38 -7.37 31.87
C TRP A 139 6.16 -8.65 31.57
N LEU A 140 7.12 -8.63 30.63
CA LEU A 140 7.93 -9.79 30.30
C LEU A 140 8.78 -10.23 31.49
N SER A 141 9.30 -9.29 32.28
CA SER A 141 10.08 -9.58 33.49
C SER A 141 9.21 -10.23 34.57
N GLU A 142 7.99 -9.73 34.79
CA GLU A 142 7.02 -10.34 35.71
C GLU A 142 6.61 -11.74 35.24
N LEU A 143 6.40 -11.92 33.94
CA LEU A 143 6.06 -13.22 33.35
C LEU A 143 7.20 -14.24 33.55
N LYS A 144 8.46 -13.82 33.31
CA LYS A 144 9.65 -14.67 33.57
C LYS A 144 9.74 -15.09 35.04
N ASN A 145 9.32 -14.25 35.97
CA ASN A 145 9.31 -14.58 37.40
C ASN A 145 8.13 -15.49 37.78
N SER A 146 6.96 -15.28 37.18
CA SER A 146 5.73 -16.03 37.48
C SER A 146 5.74 -17.45 36.90
N VAL A 147 6.26 -17.60 35.67
CA VAL A 147 6.39 -18.88 34.96
C VAL A 147 7.82 -19.08 34.45
N PRO A 148 8.79 -19.34 35.35
CA PRO A 148 10.19 -19.51 34.96
C PRO A 148 10.42 -20.65 33.98
N THR A 149 9.61 -21.72 34.04
CA THR A 149 9.73 -22.91 33.18
C THR A 149 9.39 -22.63 31.72
N ALA A 150 8.73 -21.51 31.42
CA ALA A 150 8.40 -21.11 30.04
C ALA A 150 9.60 -20.56 29.26
N PHE A 151 10.67 -20.19 29.97
CA PHE A 151 11.87 -19.57 29.41
C PHE A 151 13.09 -20.43 29.70
N ARG A 152 14.02 -20.50 28.75
CA ARG A 152 15.32 -21.11 28.96
C ARG A 152 16.34 -20.04 29.29
N ASP A 153 17.10 -20.29 30.35
CA ASP A 153 18.35 -19.58 30.55
C ASP A 153 19.35 -20.06 29.48
N PRO A 154 19.95 -19.17 28.67
CA PRO A 154 20.99 -19.57 27.73
C PRO A 154 22.27 -20.12 28.42
N LYS A 155 22.32 -20.13 29.76
CA LYS A 155 23.46 -20.57 30.59
C LYS A 155 23.26 -21.84 31.39
N THR A 156 22.12 -22.53 31.34
CA THR A 156 21.95 -23.78 32.10
C THR A 156 22.32 -24.99 31.25
N ILE A 157 23.63 -25.29 31.24
CA ILE A 157 24.11 -26.63 30.93
C ILE A 157 23.44 -27.57 31.96
N PRO A 158 22.73 -28.63 31.57
CA PRO A 158 22.11 -29.54 32.52
C PRO A 158 23.16 -30.10 33.46
N GLN A 159 23.06 -29.81 34.76
CA GLN A 159 23.86 -30.48 35.76
C GLN A 159 23.33 -31.90 35.94
N ILE A 160 24.15 -32.89 35.58
CA ILE A 160 23.89 -34.28 35.92
C ILE A 160 23.98 -34.37 37.45
N VAL A 161 22.82 -34.40 38.12
CA VAL A 161 22.77 -34.76 39.54
C VAL A 161 22.87 -36.27 39.66
N THR A 162 24.05 -36.76 40.01
CA THR A 162 24.24 -38.14 40.44
C THR A 162 23.43 -38.41 41.71
N PRO A 163 22.79 -39.59 41.84
CA PRO A 163 22.01 -39.90 43.04
C PRO A 163 22.91 -39.86 44.28
N SER A 164 22.42 -39.15 45.30
CA SER A 164 23.07 -38.97 46.60
C SER A 164 23.71 -40.26 47.13
N LYS A 165 25.04 -40.22 47.28
CA LYS A 165 25.81 -40.84 48.36
C LYS A 165 27.26 -40.33 48.30
N GLY A 166 27.63 -39.48 49.27
CA GLY A 166 29.02 -39.27 49.67
C GLY A 166 29.84 -38.26 48.85
N ASP A 167 30.23 -37.20 49.54
CA ASP A 167 31.39 -36.30 49.38
C ASP A 167 32.65 -36.92 48.70
N PRO A 168 33.63 -36.11 48.22
CA PRO A 168 33.57 -35.03 47.22
C PRO A 168 34.56 -35.25 46.05
N GLY A 169 34.17 -34.83 44.85
CA GLY A 169 35.10 -34.51 43.75
C GLY A 169 35.25 -35.56 42.67
N ASP A 170 34.39 -35.53 41.66
CA ASP A 170 34.63 -36.27 40.41
C ASP A 170 34.08 -35.50 39.20
N MET A 171 34.98 -34.95 38.38
CA MET A 171 34.69 -34.57 37.00
C MET A 171 34.85 -35.83 36.15
N SER A 172 33.79 -36.65 36.07
CA SER A 172 33.84 -37.92 35.37
C SER A 172 33.69 -37.72 33.85
N ILE A 173 34.80 -37.82 33.11
CA ILE A 173 34.74 -38.29 31.73
C ILE A 173 34.55 -39.82 31.76
N THR A 174 33.75 -40.35 30.85
CA THR A 174 33.58 -41.81 30.75
C THR A 174 34.78 -42.46 30.07
N ALA A 175 35.02 -43.76 30.31
CA ALA A 175 36.12 -44.49 29.68
C ALA A 175 36.04 -44.47 28.14
N ASP A 176 34.83 -44.47 27.58
CA ASP A 176 34.61 -44.39 26.13
C ASP A 176 34.91 -43.00 25.57
N GLN A 177 34.59 -41.94 26.32
CA GLN A 177 35.00 -40.58 25.95
C GLN A 177 36.52 -40.44 25.97
N PHE A 178 37.20 -41.00 26.99
CA PHE A 178 38.67 -41.00 27.05
C PHE A 178 39.29 -41.75 25.87
N LYS A 179 38.76 -42.91 25.47
CA LYS A 179 39.27 -43.67 24.31
C LYS A 179 39.18 -42.87 23.01
N ASN A 180 38.06 -42.17 22.81
CA ASN A 180 37.77 -41.41 21.59
C ASN A 180 38.43 -40.02 21.53
N MET A 181 39.07 -39.55 22.61
CA MET A 181 39.84 -38.29 22.60
C MET A 181 41.06 -38.38 21.69
N THR A 182 41.36 -37.28 21.00
CA THR A 182 42.59 -37.13 20.21
C THR A 182 43.82 -37.16 21.13
N TYR A 183 44.99 -37.44 20.55
CA TYR A 183 46.24 -37.48 21.32
C TYR A 183 46.55 -36.16 22.03
N MET A 184 46.22 -35.02 21.40
CA MET A 184 46.43 -33.69 21.99
C MET A 184 45.50 -33.43 23.17
N GLU A 185 44.26 -33.93 23.11
CA GLU A 185 43.30 -33.84 24.21
C GLU A 185 43.69 -34.74 25.37
N LYS A 186 44.17 -35.97 25.08
CA LYS A 186 44.72 -36.88 26.11
C LYS A 186 45.94 -36.29 26.82
N LEU A 187 46.78 -35.54 26.11
CA LEU A 187 47.93 -34.84 26.69
C LEU A 187 47.50 -33.69 27.61
N LYS A 188 46.52 -32.87 27.19
CA LYS A 188 45.95 -31.84 28.05
C LYS A 188 45.30 -32.44 29.29
N PHE A 189 44.52 -33.51 29.12
CA PHE A 189 43.88 -34.23 30.22
C PHE A 189 44.91 -34.82 31.20
N LYS A 190 46.04 -35.34 30.71
CA LYS A 190 47.14 -35.79 31.57
C LYS A 190 47.77 -34.67 32.39
N ASN A 191 47.86 -33.46 31.84
CA ASN A 191 48.44 -32.31 32.54
C ASN A 191 47.46 -31.70 33.55
N GLU A 192 46.18 -31.64 33.20
CA GLU A 192 45.11 -31.05 34.03
C GLU A 192 44.60 -32.00 35.12
N GLN A 193 44.54 -33.31 34.83
CA GLN A 193 44.04 -34.36 35.73
C GLN A 193 44.93 -35.63 35.69
N PRO A 194 46.15 -35.57 36.23
CA PRO A 194 47.14 -36.65 36.12
C PRO A 194 46.72 -37.95 36.79
N ASP A 195 45.94 -37.89 37.88
CA ASP A 195 45.55 -39.08 38.63
C ASP A 195 44.37 -39.81 37.98
N VAL A 196 43.43 -39.07 37.38
CA VAL A 196 42.33 -39.65 36.58
C VAL A 196 42.86 -40.22 35.26
N TYR A 197 43.87 -39.59 34.64
CA TYR A 197 44.51 -40.15 33.44
C TYR A 197 45.15 -41.54 33.70
N LYS A 198 45.74 -41.75 34.88
CA LYS A 198 46.39 -43.03 35.23
C LYS A 198 45.38 -44.16 35.36
N THR A 199 44.19 -43.90 35.93
CA THR A 199 43.16 -44.94 36.11
C THR A 199 42.64 -45.47 34.78
N PHE A 200 42.46 -44.60 33.78
CA PHE A 200 42.06 -45.03 32.44
C PHE A 200 43.16 -45.75 31.66
N LYS A 201 44.44 -45.37 31.86
CA LYS A 201 45.57 -46.05 31.21
C LYS A 201 45.81 -47.47 31.75
N THR A 202 45.49 -47.73 33.01
CA THR A 202 45.64 -49.06 33.63
C THR A 202 44.51 -50.04 33.30
N ALA A 203 43.44 -49.57 32.66
CA ALA A 203 42.27 -50.36 32.29
C ALA A 203 42.29 -50.87 30.83
N GLU A 204 43.41 -50.67 30.13
CA GLU A 204 43.72 -51.12 28.76
C GLU A 204 44.78 -52.22 28.80
#